data_AF-A0A8T0QDA6-F1
#
_entry.id   AF-A0A8T0QDA6-F1
#
_cell.length_a   1.000
_cell.length_b   1.000
_cell.length_c   1.000
_cell.angle_alpha   90.00
_cell.angle_beta   90.00
_cell.angle_gamma   90.00
#
_symmetry.space_group_name_H-M   'P 1'
#
loop_
_entity.id
_entity.type
_entity.pdbx_description
1 polymer ?
#
loop_
_entity_poly.entity_id
_entity_poly.type
_entity_poly.pdbx_seq_one_letter_code
_entity_poly.pdbx_strand_id
1 'polypeptide(L)'
;MRPETAQGIFVNFKDLYYYNGNKLPFAAAQIGQAFRNEISPRQGLLRVREFTLAEIEHFVDPEDKSHPKFGDVSDLEFFMFPREDQMAGKSATRLKLGNAVSEGTVNNETLGYFIGRVYLFLTQLGIDKDRLRFRQHLPNEMAHYAADCWDAEIECSYGWIECVGIADRSAYDLRAHSDKSGEKLEAHEKFAEPREVEKLVITPSKKELGLAFKGNQRMVLEALEAMGETEALEMKAALESKGEVEFKVCTLGKDVTIKKNMVSINIEKKKEHQRKFTPSVIEPSFGIGRIIYCLFEHCFYQRPGKAEDEQLNVFGFTPLVAPIKCTVFPLVKLEKFEVVAKKISKALTAAGISHIIDMTGNTIGKRYARTDELGVPLAITVDNTTSVTVRDRDSKDQIRVEVDEVASVVKEVTAGQSTWGDIMWRYPAHTASAAEDEEAEP
;
A
#
# COMPACT_ATOMS: atom_id res chain seq x y z
N MET A 1 -1.81 13.15 18.21
CA MET A 1 -1.72 13.00 16.73
C MET A 1 -1.13 11.64 16.45
N ARG A 2 -1.66 10.91 15.47
CA ARG A 2 -1.19 9.55 15.14
C ARG A 2 0.06 9.59 14.26
N PRO A 3 1.09 8.76 14.50
CA PRO A 3 2.30 8.71 13.68
C PRO A 3 2.17 7.84 12.41
N GLU A 4 1.08 7.08 12.33
CA GLU A 4 0.70 6.17 11.24
C GLU A 4 -0.84 6.02 11.24
N THR A 5 -1.38 5.37 10.21
CA THR A 5 -2.82 5.14 10.03
C THR A 5 -3.27 3.73 10.42
N ALA A 6 -2.35 2.75 10.45
CA ALA A 6 -2.54 1.33 10.78
C ALA A 6 -3.29 1.07 12.10
N GLN A 7 -2.93 1.78 13.18
CA GLN A 7 -3.50 1.54 14.51
C GLN A 7 -5.03 1.67 14.55
N GLY A 8 -5.61 2.55 13.72
CA GLY A 8 -7.06 2.68 13.60
C GLY A 8 -7.72 1.41 13.04
N ILE A 9 -7.03 0.68 12.18
CA ILE A 9 -7.51 -0.57 11.58
C ILE A 9 -7.45 -1.69 12.62
N PHE A 10 -6.34 -1.83 13.36
CA PHE A 10 -6.19 -2.88 14.38
C PHE A 10 -7.23 -2.80 15.50
N VAL A 11 -7.52 -1.60 16.02
CA VAL A 11 -8.53 -1.45 17.09
C VAL A 11 -9.95 -1.75 16.62
N ASN A 12 -10.21 -1.66 15.31
CA ASN A 12 -11.51 -1.99 14.69
C ASN A 12 -11.53 -3.40 14.07
N PHE A 13 -10.52 -4.24 14.33
CA PHE A 13 -10.38 -5.57 13.72
C PHE A 13 -11.65 -6.42 13.85
N LYS A 14 -12.28 -6.46 15.04
CA LYS A 14 -13.48 -7.29 15.27
C LYS A 14 -14.63 -6.92 14.33
N ASP A 15 -14.88 -5.63 14.16
CA ASP A 15 -15.94 -5.14 13.29
C ASP A 15 -15.60 -5.42 11.83
N LEU A 16 -14.37 -5.15 11.41
CA LEU A 16 -13.91 -5.41 10.05
C LEU A 16 -14.00 -6.91 9.68
N TYR A 17 -13.56 -7.77 10.59
CA TYR A 17 -13.64 -9.22 10.45
C TYR A 17 -15.10 -9.70 10.39
N TYR A 18 -15.97 -9.15 11.23
CA TYR A 18 -17.41 -9.40 11.19
C TYR A 18 -18.04 -8.96 9.86
N TYR A 19 -17.71 -7.78 9.36
CA TYR A 19 -18.17 -7.28 8.06
C TYR A 19 -17.72 -8.15 6.89
N ASN A 20 -16.55 -8.78 7.00
CA ASN A 20 -16.09 -9.79 6.03
C ASN A 20 -16.74 -11.18 6.24
N GLY A 21 -17.80 -11.27 7.04
CA GLY A 21 -18.50 -12.54 7.33
C GLY A 21 -17.67 -13.51 8.16
N ASN A 22 -16.73 -13.01 8.98
CA ASN A 22 -15.78 -13.79 9.77
C ASN A 22 -14.91 -14.73 8.93
N LYS A 23 -14.46 -14.26 7.76
CA LYS A 23 -13.57 -15.03 6.87
C LYS A 23 -12.23 -14.34 6.71
N LEU A 24 -11.20 -15.17 6.51
CA LEU A 24 -9.87 -14.76 6.07
C LEU A 24 -9.59 -15.35 4.67
N PRO A 25 -8.68 -14.73 3.90
CA PRO A 25 -8.06 -13.44 4.19
C PRO A 25 -9.03 -12.26 3.98
N PHE A 26 -8.70 -11.10 4.56
CA PHE A 26 -9.36 -9.83 4.22
C PHE A 26 -8.38 -8.67 4.39
N ALA A 27 -8.65 -7.55 3.72
CA ALA A 27 -7.86 -6.34 3.86
C ALA A 27 -8.73 -5.17 4.29
N ALA A 28 -8.15 -4.29 5.09
CA ALA A 28 -8.68 -2.96 5.37
C ALA A 28 -7.63 -1.93 4.99
N ALA A 29 -8.07 -0.75 4.57
CA ALA A 29 -7.17 0.31 4.14
C ALA A 29 -7.59 1.65 4.74
N GLN A 30 -6.62 2.52 4.97
CA GLN A 30 -6.88 3.87 5.43
C GLN A 30 -5.97 4.87 4.71
N ILE A 31 -6.57 5.94 4.21
CA ILE A 31 -5.83 7.07 3.63
C ILE A 31 -6.06 8.27 4.55
N GLY A 32 -4.98 8.88 5.02
CA GLY A 32 -5.11 10.08 5.84
C GLY A 32 -3.79 10.64 6.34
N GLN A 33 -3.88 11.72 7.12
CA GLN A 33 -2.70 12.37 7.67
C GLN A 33 -2.09 11.55 8.81
N ALA A 34 -0.76 11.56 8.83
CA ALA A 34 0.10 11.07 9.89
C ALA A 34 1.09 12.17 10.29
N PHE A 35 1.55 12.13 11.55
CA PHE A 35 2.33 13.21 12.14
C PHE A 35 3.55 12.64 12.85
N ARG A 36 4.75 13.08 12.44
CA ARG A 36 6.02 12.70 13.07
C ARG A 36 6.73 13.98 13.50
N ASN A 37 7.11 14.08 14.77
CA ASN A 37 7.80 15.25 15.31
C ASN A 37 9.29 15.23 14.91
N GLU A 38 9.54 15.38 13.62
CA GLU A 38 10.86 15.32 13.03
C GLU A 38 11.76 16.45 13.58
N ILE A 39 12.98 16.08 13.99
CA ILE A 39 13.93 16.96 14.66
C ILE A 39 14.38 18.06 13.70
N SER A 40 14.74 17.68 12.47
CA SER A 40 15.18 18.62 11.42
C SER A 40 14.55 18.22 10.08
N PRO A 41 13.35 18.73 9.75
CA PRO A 41 12.74 18.56 8.43
C PRO A 41 13.63 19.15 7.33
N ARG A 42 13.91 18.38 6.28
CA ARG A 42 14.80 18.73 5.16
C ARG A 42 14.33 18.04 3.88
N GLN A 43 14.92 18.39 2.73
CA GLN A 43 14.68 17.71 1.44
C GLN A 43 13.22 17.78 0.96
N GLY A 44 12.58 18.94 1.17
CA GLY A 44 11.22 19.20 0.70
C GLY A 44 10.21 18.19 1.23
N LEU A 45 9.53 17.49 0.32
CA LEU A 45 8.47 16.52 0.64
C LEU A 45 9.00 15.19 1.21
N LEU A 46 10.31 14.93 1.14
CA LEU A 46 10.88 13.65 1.56
C LEU A 46 10.89 13.45 3.07
N ARG A 47 10.99 14.54 3.84
CA ARG A 47 11.08 14.50 5.30
C ARG A 47 10.33 15.67 5.94
N VAL A 48 9.03 15.46 6.14
CA VAL A 48 8.06 16.45 6.67
C VAL A 48 7.45 16.01 8.01
N ARG A 49 6.76 16.92 8.69
CA ARG A 49 6.12 16.66 10.00
C ARG A 49 4.67 16.18 9.90
N GLU A 50 3.99 16.52 8.82
CA GLU A 50 2.64 16.09 8.48
C GLU A 50 2.67 15.60 7.04
N PHE A 51 2.13 14.41 6.80
CA PHE A 51 2.10 13.80 5.48
C PHE A 51 0.95 12.80 5.37
N THR A 52 0.50 12.61 4.13
CA THR A 52 -0.54 11.63 3.81
C THR A 52 0.09 10.26 3.65
N LEU A 53 -0.43 9.29 4.38
CA LEU A 53 -0.20 7.88 4.19
C LEU A 53 -1.43 7.24 3.55
N ALA A 54 -1.19 6.22 2.73
CA ALA A 54 -2.19 5.21 2.42
C ALA A 54 -1.63 3.89 2.95
N GLU A 55 -2.31 3.24 3.88
CA GLU A 55 -1.85 1.97 4.45
C GLU A 55 -2.93 0.91 4.27
N ILE A 56 -2.50 -0.33 4.05
CA ILE A 56 -3.35 -1.49 3.89
C ILE A 56 -2.92 -2.51 4.94
N GLU A 57 -3.84 -2.99 5.76
CA GLU A 57 -3.61 -4.16 6.62
C GLU A 57 -4.31 -5.36 5.99
N HIS A 58 -3.53 -6.28 5.44
CA HIS A 58 -4.03 -7.54 4.90
C HIS A 58 -3.90 -8.65 5.94
N PHE A 59 -5.02 -9.02 6.54
CA PHE A 59 -5.12 -10.10 7.53
C PHE A 59 -5.22 -11.45 6.83
N VAL A 60 -4.32 -12.36 7.19
CA VAL A 60 -4.18 -13.70 6.59
C VAL A 60 -3.94 -14.75 7.67
N ASP A 61 -4.19 -16.03 7.36
CA ASP A 61 -3.83 -17.13 8.26
C ASP A 61 -2.30 -17.20 8.40
N PRO A 62 -1.76 -17.26 9.63
CA PRO A 62 -0.32 -17.43 9.83
C PRO A 62 0.22 -18.78 9.31
N GLU A 63 -0.60 -19.82 9.18
CA GLU A 63 -0.22 -21.14 8.66
C GLU A 63 -0.41 -21.27 7.13
N ASP A 64 -1.19 -20.39 6.51
CA ASP A 64 -1.39 -20.35 5.05
C ASP A 64 -1.33 -18.91 4.54
N LYS A 65 -0.15 -18.54 4.01
CA LYS A 65 0.11 -17.25 3.37
C LYS A 65 0.15 -17.33 1.84
N SER A 66 -0.49 -18.34 1.25
CA SER A 66 -0.72 -18.39 -0.19
C SER A 66 -1.61 -17.23 -0.64
N HIS A 67 -1.52 -16.81 -1.90
CA HIS A 67 -2.37 -15.76 -2.43
C HIS A 67 -2.98 -16.15 -3.77
N PRO A 68 -4.32 -16.23 -3.89
CA PRO A 68 -4.98 -16.82 -5.05
C PRO A 68 -4.73 -16.05 -6.36
N LYS A 69 -4.24 -14.81 -6.28
CA LYS A 69 -3.89 -13.95 -7.42
C LYS A 69 -2.40 -13.73 -7.59
N PHE A 70 -1.55 -14.48 -6.90
CA PHE A 70 -0.10 -14.33 -7.07
C PHE A 70 0.34 -14.60 -8.51
N GLY A 71 -0.32 -15.54 -9.21
CA GLY A 71 -0.10 -15.80 -10.63
C GLY A 71 -0.29 -14.58 -11.54
N ASP A 72 -1.07 -13.57 -11.14
CA ASP A 72 -1.27 -12.35 -11.93
C ASP A 72 -0.01 -11.46 -11.97
N VAL A 73 0.93 -11.67 -11.04
CA VAL A 73 2.13 -10.84 -10.88
C VAL A 73 3.43 -11.64 -10.86
N SER A 74 3.39 -12.98 -10.82
CA SER A 74 4.57 -13.83 -10.72
C SER A 74 5.53 -13.69 -11.90
N ASP A 75 5.04 -13.27 -13.06
CA ASP A 75 5.84 -13.06 -14.26
C ASP A 75 6.54 -11.70 -14.34
N LEU A 76 6.29 -10.79 -13.40
CA LEU A 76 6.95 -9.49 -13.37
C LEU A 76 8.44 -9.64 -13.06
N GLU A 77 9.24 -8.84 -13.76
CA GLU A 77 10.69 -8.77 -13.62
C GLU A 77 11.14 -7.32 -13.42
N PHE A 78 11.79 -7.05 -12.30
CA PHE A 78 12.22 -5.71 -11.90
C PHE A 78 13.40 -5.77 -10.92
N PHE A 79 14.02 -4.63 -10.64
CA PHE A 79 15.16 -4.56 -9.74
C PHE A 79 14.74 -4.95 -8.32
N MET A 80 15.33 -6.02 -7.82
CA MET A 80 15.23 -6.47 -6.45
C MET A 80 16.62 -6.43 -5.81
N PHE A 81 16.68 -6.11 -4.52
CA PHE A 81 17.92 -6.03 -3.76
C PHE A 81 17.80 -6.88 -2.49
N PRO A 82 17.95 -8.21 -2.62
CA PRO A 82 17.89 -9.14 -1.49
C PRO A 82 18.95 -8.81 -0.44
N ARG A 83 18.69 -9.23 0.80
CA ARG A 83 19.59 -8.95 1.92
C ARG A 83 20.99 -9.55 1.75
N GLU A 84 21.07 -10.73 1.14
CA GLU A 84 22.34 -11.42 0.89
C GLU A 84 23.22 -10.64 -0.08
N ASP A 85 22.62 -10.10 -1.14
CA ASP A 85 23.32 -9.27 -2.12
C ASP A 85 23.77 -7.93 -1.53
N GLN A 86 22.94 -7.32 -0.66
CA GLN A 86 23.33 -6.14 0.11
C GLN A 86 24.57 -6.41 0.98
N MET A 87 24.54 -7.50 1.76
CA MET A 87 25.63 -7.89 2.64
C MET A 87 26.91 -8.29 1.87
N ALA A 88 26.76 -8.80 0.66
CA ALA A 88 27.86 -9.12 -0.24
C ALA A 88 28.41 -7.89 -0.99
N GLY A 89 27.85 -6.69 -0.80
CA GLY A 89 28.28 -5.47 -1.49
C GLY A 89 27.95 -5.46 -2.99
N LYS A 90 26.96 -6.26 -3.41
CA LYS A 90 26.49 -6.28 -4.80
C LYS A 90 25.48 -5.17 -5.05
N SER A 91 25.09 -5.00 -6.31
CA SER A 91 24.00 -4.11 -6.72
C SER A 91 22.68 -4.87 -6.85
N ALA A 92 21.56 -4.14 -6.84
CA ALA A 92 20.26 -4.69 -7.17
C ALA A 92 20.29 -5.33 -8.58
N THR A 93 19.57 -6.43 -8.76
CA THR A 93 19.48 -7.15 -10.04
C THR A 93 18.04 -7.35 -10.44
N ARG A 94 17.79 -7.52 -11.74
CA ARG A 94 16.45 -7.84 -12.24
C ARG A 94 16.14 -9.29 -11.92
N LEU A 95 15.12 -9.51 -11.09
CA LEU A 95 14.65 -10.83 -10.70
C LEU A 95 13.19 -10.99 -11.08
N LYS A 96 12.84 -12.19 -11.54
CA LYS A 96 11.46 -12.59 -11.73
C LYS A 96 10.81 -12.84 -10.37
N LEU A 97 9.70 -12.17 -10.09
CA LEU A 97 9.05 -12.22 -8.78
C LEU A 97 8.64 -13.65 -8.37
N GLY A 98 8.16 -14.45 -9.34
CA GLY A 98 7.84 -15.86 -9.12
C GLY A 98 9.04 -16.68 -8.64
N ASN A 99 10.22 -16.45 -9.23
CA ASN A 99 11.44 -17.14 -8.83
C ASN A 99 11.84 -16.73 -7.41
N ALA A 100 11.81 -15.43 -7.11
CA ALA A 100 12.14 -14.91 -5.79
C ALA A 100 11.26 -15.51 -4.68
N VAL A 101 9.97 -15.76 -4.94
CA VAL A 101 9.09 -16.47 -4.00
C VAL A 101 9.41 -17.96 -3.93
N SER A 102 9.55 -18.64 -5.07
CA SER A 102 9.81 -20.10 -5.09
C SER A 102 11.16 -20.50 -4.48
N GLU A 103 12.15 -19.61 -4.54
CA GLU A 103 13.49 -19.78 -3.97
C GLU A 103 13.57 -19.33 -2.51
N GLY A 104 12.48 -18.77 -1.95
CA GLY A 104 12.40 -18.32 -0.56
C GLY A 104 13.09 -16.99 -0.27
N THR A 105 13.50 -16.23 -1.30
CA THR A 105 14.03 -14.86 -1.15
C THR A 105 12.93 -13.91 -0.65
N VAL A 106 11.72 -14.04 -1.21
CA VAL A 106 10.49 -13.42 -0.70
C VAL A 106 9.72 -14.51 0.04
N ASN A 107 9.36 -14.25 1.30
CA ASN A 107 8.92 -15.30 2.23
C ASN A 107 7.65 -16.06 1.81
N ASN A 108 6.68 -15.41 1.16
CA ASN A 108 5.42 -16.04 0.78
C ASN A 108 4.73 -15.33 -0.40
N GLU A 109 3.74 -15.99 -1.00
CA GLU A 109 2.96 -15.48 -2.13
C GLU A 109 2.15 -14.22 -1.81
N THR A 110 1.66 -14.06 -0.58
CA THR A 110 0.91 -12.85 -0.17
C THR A 110 1.83 -11.63 -0.20
N LEU A 111 3.01 -11.74 0.39
CA LEU A 111 4.03 -10.69 0.36
C LEU A 111 4.47 -10.41 -1.09
N GLY A 112 4.75 -11.47 -1.86
CA GLY A 112 5.08 -11.36 -3.28
C GLY A 112 3.97 -10.65 -4.08
N TYR A 113 2.71 -10.99 -3.85
CA TYR A 113 1.57 -10.36 -4.51
C TYR A 113 1.55 -8.85 -4.28
N PHE A 114 1.74 -8.41 -3.03
CA PHE A 114 1.77 -6.98 -2.72
C PHE A 114 2.99 -6.28 -3.32
N ILE A 115 4.18 -6.90 -3.33
CA ILE A 115 5.36 -6.38 -4.05
C ILE A 115 5.03 -6.15 -5.52
N GLY A 116 4.47 -7.16 -6.20
CA GLY A 116 4.10 -7.05 -7.62
C GLY A 116 3.04 -5.98 -7.89
N ARG A 117 2.03 -5.88 -7.02
CA ARG A 117 0.98 -4.84 -7.14
C ARG A 117 1.52 -3.44 -6.89
N VAL A 118 2.46 -3.27 -5.95
CA VAL A 118 3.14 -1.99 -5.71
C VAL A 118 3.98 -1.59 -6.92
N TYR A 119 4.72 -2.52 -7.52
CA TYR A 119 5.46 -2.27 -8.76
C TYR A 119 4.55 -1.78 -9.89
N LEU A 120 3.44 -2.50 -10.13
CA LEU A 120 2.46 -2.12 -11.16
C LEU A 120 1.85 -0.75 -10.86
N PHE A 121 1.50 -0.48 -9.61
CA PHE A 121 0.96 0.83 -9.19
C PHE A 121 1.95 1.96 -9.49
N LEU A 122 3.19 1.87 -8.98
CA LEU A 122 4.19 2.93 -9.15
C LEU A 122 4.53 3.17 -10.63
N THR A 123 4.69 2.11 -11.41
CA THR A 123 4.98 2.22 -12.85
C THR A 123 3.80 2.78 -13.65
N GLN A 124 2.56 2.47 -13.25
CA GLN A 124 1.35 3.06 -13.85
C GLN A 124 1.23 4.56 -13.56
N LEU A 125 1.73 5.05 -12.42
CA LEU A 125 1.80 6.49 -12.14
C LEU A 125 2.80 7.23 -13.04
N GLY A 126 3.77 6.51 -13.64
CA GLY A 126 4.84 7.09 -14.44
C GLY A 126 6.22 7.07 -13.76
N ILE A 127 6.39 6.33 -12.67
CA ILE A 127 7.73 6.11 -12.10
C ILE A 127 8.56 5.28 -13.07
N ASP A 128 9.70 5.82 -13.47
CA ASP A 128 10.73 5.13 -14.26
C ASP A 128 11.11 3.77 -13.65
N LYS A 129 11.00 2.71 -14.46
CA LYS A 129 11.25 1.32 -14.10
C LYS A 129 12.72 1.04 -13.80
N ASP A 130 13.63 1.80 -14.41
CA ASP A 130 15.07 1.63 -14.20
C ASP A 130 15.57 2.33 -12.93
N ARG A 131 14.73 3.22 -12.38
CA ARG A 131 14.98 3.99 -11.16
C ARG A 131 14.04 3.58 -10.01
N LEU A 132 13.49 2.37 -10.08
CA LEU A 132 12.64 1.75 -9.08
C LEU A 132 13.22 0.38 -8.70
N ARG A 133 13.43 0.15 -7.41
CA ARG A 133 13.88 -1.15 -6.89
C ARG A 133 13.12 -1.55 -5.63
N PHE A 134 13.16 -2.84 -5.30
CA PHE A 134 12.63 -3.38 -4.05
C PHE A 134 13.78 -3.87 -3.18
N ARG A 135 14.03 -3.22 -2.04
CA ARG A 135 15.12 -3.55 -1.12
C ARG A 135 14.60 -4.31 0.09
N GLN A 136 15.17 -5.48 0.36
CA GLN A 136 14.83 -6.23 1.56
C GLN A 136 15.50 -5.62 2.80
N HIS A 137 14.83 -5.59 3.95
CA HIS A 137 15.44 -5.12 5.19
C HIS A 137 16.58 -6.04 5.65
N LEU A 138 17.65 -5.45 6.18
CA LEU A 138 18.71 -6.20 6.85
C LEU A 138 18.25 -6.69 8.23
N PRO A 139 18.86 -7.75 8.81
CA PRO A 139 18.42 -8.30 10.10
C PRO A 139 18.41 -7.30 11.26
N ASN A 140 19.27 -6.29 11.22
CA ASN A 140 19.36 -5.20 12.21
C ASN A 140 18.37 -4.05 11.96
N GLU A 141 17.75 -3.99 10.78
CA GLU A 141 16.74 -2.99 10.41
C GLU A 141 15.32 -3.50 10.64
N MET A 142 15.15 -4.84 10.58
CA MET A 142 13.87 -5.48 10.84
C MET A 142 13.34 -5.10 12.22
N ALA A 143 12.06 -4.73 12.27
CA ALA A 143 11.35 -4.72 13.53
C ALA A 143 11.39 -6.12 14.15
N HIS A 144 11.58 -6.20 15.47
CA HIS A 144 11.73 -7.46 16.22
C HIS A 144 10.56 -8.47 16.05
N TYR A 145 9.45 -8.03 15.46
CA TYR A 145 8.25 -8.80 15.18
C TYR A 145 7.97 -9.07 13.70
N ALA A 146 8.72 -8.46 12.79
CA ALA A 146 8.52 -8.64 11.35
C ALA A 146 9.14 -9.97 10.89
N ALA A 147 8.43 -10.72 10.04
CA ALA A 147 8.95 -11.96 9.47
C ALA A 147 9.81 -11.71 8.22
N ASP A 148 9.39 -10.76 7.39
CA ASP A 148 10.10 -10.27 6.20
C ASP A 148 9.62 -8.85 5.89
N CYS A 149 10.44 -8.02 5.26
CA CYS A 149 10.09 -6.64 4.94
C CYS A 149 10.85 -6.15 3.71
N TRP A 150 10.12 -5.53 2.78
CA TRP A 150 10.64 -5.00 1.52
C TRP A 150 10.21 -3.55 1.32
N ASP A 151 11.15 -2.69 0.97
CA ASP A 151 10.88 -1.29 0.63
C ASP A 151 10.91 -1.11 -0.88
N ALA A 152 9.86 -0.54 -1.46
CA ALA A 152 9.92 0.05 -2.79
C ALA A 152 10.67 1.39 -2.69
N GLU A 153 11.89 1.41 -3.21
CA GLU A 153 12.75 2.59 -3.24
C GLU A 153 12.76 3.19 -4.64
N ILE A 154 12.60 4.51 -4.71
CA ILE A 154 12.66 5.27 -5.95
C ILE A 154 13.90 6.17 -5.90
N GLU A 155 14.74 6.09 -6.93
CA GLU A 155 15.94 6.91 -7.02
C GLU A 155 15.59 8.34 -7.42
N CYS A 156 16.01 9.33 -6.65
CA CYS A 156 15.86 10.76 -6.97
C CYS A 156 17.21 11.48 -6.83
N SER A 157 17.22 12.80 -6.96
CA SER A 157 18.39 13.65 -6.79
C SER A 157 19.04 13.53 -5.39
N TYR A 158 18.29 13.01 -4.40
CA TYR A 158 18.77 12.69 -3.05
C TYR A 158 19.20 11.23 -2.86
N GLY A 159 19.26 10.43 -3.93
CA GLY A 159 19.54 9.00 -3.90
C GLY A 159 18.28 8.14 -3.82
N TRP A 160 18.43 6.90 -3.36
CA TRP A 160 17.34 5.94 -3.20
C TRP A 160 16.49 6.28 -1.97
N ILE A 161 15.21 6.53 -2.21
CA ILE A 161 14.25 6.89 -1.15
C ILE A 161 13.16 5.84 -1.05
N GLU A 162 12.99 5.30 0.15
CA GLU A 162 11.86 4.45 0.53
C GLU A 162 10.54 5.21 0.36
N CYS A 163 9.69 4.73 -0.56
CA CYS A 163 8.40 5.33 -0.89
C CYS A 163 7.22 4.45 -0.47
N VAL A 164 7.41 3.12 -0.43
CA VAL A 164 6.42 2.16 0.05
C VAL A 164 7.12 1.09 0.88
N GLY A 165 6.78 0.95 2.16
CA GLY A 165 7.20 -0.19 2.98
C GLY A 165 6.21 -1.34 2.82
N ILE A 166 6.69 -2.58 2.71
CA ILE A 166 5.87 -3.79 2.55
C ILE A 166 6.33 -4.81 3.58
N ALA A 167 5.66 -4.81 4.74
CA ALA A 167 6.07 -5.57 5.91
C ALA A 167 5.16 -6.76 6.19
N ASP A 168 5.73 -7.91 6.53
CA ASP A 168 5.02 -9.00 7.20
C ASP A 168 5.15 -8.80 8.71
N ARG A 169 4.18 -8.12 9.33
CA ARG A 169 4.19 -7.73 10.75
C ARG A 169 3.80 -8.87 11.69
N SER A 170 3.63 -10.09 11.16
CA SER A 170 3.11 -11.23 11.89
C SER A 170 1.82 -10.87 12.66
N ALA A 171 1.71 -11.26 13.93
CA ALA A 171 0.52 -11.05 14.76
C ALA A 171 0.74 -9.99 15.87
N TYR A 172 1.80 -9.18 15.77
CA TYR A 172 2.26 -8.34 16.88
C TYR A 172 1.21 -7.33 17.36
N ASP A 173 0.67 -6.51 16.45
CA ASP A 173 -0.24 -5.44 16.81
C ASP A 173 -1.53 -5.96 17.45
N LEU A 174 -2.13 -7.01 16.86
CA LEU A 174 -3.34 -7.62 17.41
C LEU A 174 -3.09 -8.26 18.78
N ARG A 175 -1.93 -8.89 19.00
CA ARG A 175 -1.56 -9.45 20.31
C ARG A 175 -1.34 -8.35 21.33
N ALA A 176 -0.58 -7.31 21.00
CA ALA A 176 -0.31 -6.19 21.89
C ALA A 176 -1.61 -5.48 22.33
N HIS A 177 -2.54 -5.23 21.40
CA HIS A 177 -3.85 -4.67 21.72
C HIS A 177 -4.71 -5.64 22.54
N SER A 178 -4.70 -6.93 22.22
CA SER A 178 -5.44 -7.94 22.99
C SER A 178 -4.95 -8.03 24.43
N ASP A 179 -3.63 -8.09 24.63
CA ASP A 179 -3.01 -8.21 25.96
C ASP A 179 -3.26 -6.96 26.80
N LYS A 180 -3.28 -5.79 26.17
CA LYS A 180 -3.49 -4.52 26.88
C LYS A 180 -4.96 -4.23 27.20
N SER A 181 -5.88 -4.59 26.30
CA SER A 181 -7.31 -4.28 26.44
C SER A 181 -8.10 -5.38 27.16
N GLY A 182 -7.61 -6.63 27.15
CA GLY A 182 -8.36 -7.82 27.56
C GLY A 182 -9.34 -8.33 26.50
N GLU A 183 -9.51 -7.60 25.39
CA GLU A 183 -10.37 -8.00 24.28
C GLU A 183 -9.61 -8.89 23.29
N LYS A 184 -10.06 -10.12 23.10
CA LYS A 184 -9.42 -11.06 22.15
C LYS A 184 -9.65 -10.63 20.71
N LEU A 185 -8.58 -10.21 20.02
CA LEU A 185 -8.55 -9.92 18.58
C LEU A 185 -8.08 -11.17 17.82
N GLU A 186 -8.98 -12.14 17.69
CA GLU A 186 -8.70 -13.44 17.09
C GLU A 186 -9.66 -13.73 15.93
N ALA A 187 -9.17 -14.45 14.93
CA ALA A 187 -10.00 -15.08 13.91
C ALA A 187 -10.29 -16.54 14.29
N HIS A 188 -11.27 -17.12 13.62
CA HIS A 188 -11.58 -18.53 13.74
C HIS A 188 -11.76 -19.19 12.37
N GLU A 189 -11.30 -20.42 12.26
CA GLU A 189 -11.49 -21.29 11.11
C GLU A 189 -12.30 -22.51 11.55
N LYS A 190 -13.45 -22.72 10.91
CA LYS A 190 -14.26 -23.92 11.17
C LYS A 190 -13.63 -25.11 10.49
N PHE A 191 -13.43 -26.18 11.24
CA PHE A 191 -13.00 -27.44 10.64
C PHE A 191 -14.14 -28.06 9.83
N ALA A 192 -13.80 -28.70 8.71
CA ALA A 192 -14.75 -29.49 7.93
C ALA A 192 -15.35 -30.63 8.78
N GLU A 193 -14.51 -31.27 9.60
CA GLU A 193 -14.90 -32.27 10.58
C GLU A 193 -14.33 -31.93 11.96
N PRO A 194 -15.08 -32.14 13.06
CA PRO A 194 -14.58 -31.86 14.41
C PRO A 194 -13.33 -32.69 14.72
N ARG A 195 -12.28 -32.05 15.21
CA ARG A 195 -11.04 -32.72 15.64
C ARG A 195 -11.17 -33.13 17.10
N GLU A 196 -10.80 -34.37 17.44
CA GLU A 196 -10.63 -34.77 18.85
C GLU A 196 -9.24 -34.35 19.32
N VAL A 197 -9.20 -33.41 20.26
CA VAL A 197 -7.97 -32.92 20.86
C VAL A 197 -7.95 -33.37 22.32
N GLU A 198 -6.86 -34.03 22.72
CA GLU A 198 -6.58 -34.32 24.12
C GLU A 198 -6.07 -33.04 24.78
N LYS A 199 -6.86 -32.50 25.72
CA LYS A 199 -6.49 -31.28 26.44
C LYS A 199 -6.29 -31.60 27.90
N LEU A 200 -5.15 -31.15 28.44
CA LEU A 200 -4.91 -31.18 29.87
C LEU A 200 -5.84 -30.16 30.56
N VAL A 201 -6.71 -30.65 31.42
CA VAL A 201 -7.65 -29.85 32.21
C VAL A 201 -7.19 -29.83 33.65
N ILE A 202 -6.80 -28.64 34.12
CA ILE A 202 -6.43 -28.37 35.51
C ILE A 202 -7.64 -27.74 36.18
N THR A 203 -8.21 -28.43 37.17
CA THR A 203 -9.40 -27.99 37.91
C THR A 203 -9.05 -27.79 39.38
N PRO A 204 -8.76 -26.55 39.82
CA PRO A 204 -8.51 -26.26 41.23
C PRO A 204 -9.80 -26.31 42.06
N SER A 205 -9.77 -26.97 43.21
CA SER A 205 -10.88 -27.01 44.15
C SER A 205 -10.95 -25.73 44.98
N LYS A 206 -11.83 -24.79 44.59
CA LYS A 206 -12.01 -23.50 45.29
C LYS A 206 -12.28 -23.68 46.78
N LYS A 207 -13.03 -24.71 47.17
CA LYS A 207 -13.35 -24.99 48.58
C LYS A 207 -12.09 -25.38 49.37
N GLU A 208 -11.34 -26.36 48.88
CA GLU A 208 -10.15 -26.87 49.57
C GLU A 208 -9.02 -25.83 49.60
N LEU A 209 -8.82 -25.12 48.49
CA LEU A 209 -7.85 -24.02 48.42
C LEU A 209 -8.23 -22.86 49.36
N GLY A 210 -9.52 -22.53 49.47
CA GLY A 210 -10.01 -21.50 50.40
C GLY A 210 -9.78 -21.87 51.87
N LEU A 211 -9.97 -23.14 52.23
CA LEU A 211 -9.67 -23.64 53.57
C LEU A 211 -8.18 -23.61 53.90
N ALA A 212 -7.33 -23.98 52.94
CA ALA A 212 -5.88 -24.07 53.13
C ALA A 212 -5.16 -22.71 53.10
N PHE A 213 -5.52 -21.83 52.16
CA PHE A 213 -4.75 -20.62 51.87
C PHE A 213 -5.46 -19.31 52.24
N LYS A 214 -6.76 -19.37 52.61
CA LYS A 214 -7.56 -18.22 53.07
C LYS A 214 -7.39 -16.99 52.15
N GLY A 215 -6.85 -15.88 52.67
CA GLY A 215 -6.63 -14.64 51.92
C GLY A 215 -5.71 -14.78 50.70
N ASN A 216 -4.89 -15.83 50.63
CA ASN A 216 -3.98 -16.07 49.50
C ASN A 216 -4.59 -16.97 48.42
N GLN A 217 -5.83 -17.44 48.59
CA GLN A 217 -6.49 -18.40 47.69
C GLN A 217 -6.46 -17.95 46.23
N ARG A 218 -6.77 -16.67 45.96
CA ARG A 218 -6.84 -16.13 44.61
C ARG A 218 -5.50 -16.28 43.86
N MET A 219 -4.40 -15.96 44.52
CA MET A 219 -3.06 -16.00 43.92
C MET A 219 -2.62 -17.44 43.64
N VAL A 220 -2.96 -18.39 44.52
CA VAL A 220 -2.68 -19.82 44.30
C VAL A 220 -3.54 -20.38 43.17
N LEU A 221 -4.81 -19.98 43.09
CA LEU A 221 -5.72 -20.40 42.04
C LEU A 221 -5.27 -19.90 40.65
N GLU A 222 -4.94 -18.61 40.54
CA GLU A 222 -4.41 -18.01 39.30
C GLU A 222 -3.09 -18.69 38.87
N ALA A 223 -2.22 -19.04 39.82
CA ALA A 223 -0.97 -19.74 39.51
C ALA A 223 -1.20 -21.18 39.04
N LEU A 224 -2.12 -21.93 39.66
CA LEU A 224 -2.48 -23.28 39.22
C LEU A 224 -3.14 -23.28 37.83
N GLU A 225 -4.00 -22.30 37.55
CA GLU A 225 -4.65 -22.15 36.23
C GLU A 225 -3.67 -21.72 35.13
N ALA A 226 -2.54 -21.10 35.49
CA ALA A 226 -1.50 -20.65 34.57
C ALA A 226 -0.37 -21.67 34.33
N MET A 227 -0.42 -22.86 34.96
CA MET A 227 0.63 -23.88 34.81
C MET A 227 0.80 -24.33 33.35
N GLY A 228 2.05 -24.54 32.94
CA GLY A 228 2.38 -25.14 31.64
C GLY A 228 2.08 -26.65 31.62
N GLU A 229 1.98 -27.23 30.43
CA GLU A 229 1.59 -28.64 30.24
C GLU A 229 2.59 -29.61 30.92
N THR A 230 3.89 -29.39 30.74
CA THR A 230 4.94 -30.21 31.36
C THR A 230 4.88 -30.15 32.89
N GLU A 231 4.77 -28.94 33.46
CA GLU A 231 4.71 -28.72 34.90
C GLU A 231 3.46 -29.36 35.51
N ALA A 232 2.32 -29.26 34.84
CA ALA A 232 1.08 -29.86 35.29
C ALA A 232 1.09 -31.39 35.22
N LEU A 233 1.76 -31.99 34.22
CA LEU A 233 1.99 -33.44 34.15
C LEU A 233 2.93 -33.93 35.27
N GLU A 234 3.99 -33.18 35.56
CA GLU A 234 4.90 -33.47 36.68
C GLU A 234 4.17 -33.37 38.02
N MET A 235 3.38 -32.31 38.23
CA MET A 235 2.53 -32.15 39.41
C MET A 235 1.55 -33.30 39.56
N LYS A 236 0.91 -33.73 38.46
CA LYS A 236 -0.01 -34.88 38.48
C LYS A 236 0.70 -36.13 38.99
N ALA A 237 1.86 -36.46 38.45
CA ALA A 237 2.64 -37.63 38.87
C ALA A 237 3.08 -37.53 40.35
N ALA A 238 3.45 -36.34 40.82
CA ALA A 238 3.80 -36.09 42.23
C ALA A 238 2.59 -36.27 43.17
N LEU A 239 1.42 -35.74 42.80
CA LEU A 239 0.19 -35.87 43.59
C LEU A 239 -0.33 -37.31 43.62
N GLU A 240 -0.13 -38.08 42.56
CA GLU A 240 -0.50 -39.50 42.51
C GLU A 240 0.41 -40.38 43.36
N SER A 241 1.72 -40.09 43.39
CA SER A 241 2.71 -40.88 44.11
C SER A 241 2.84 -40.51 45.60
N LYS A 242 2.85 -39.22 45.94
CA LYS A 242 3.11 -38.71 47.30
C LYS A 242 1.89 -38.09 47.97
N GLY A 243 0.84 -37.75 47.22
CA GLY A 243 -0.37 -37.11 47.74
C GLY A 243 -0.27 -35.59 47.92
N GLU A 244 0.94 -35.02 47.83
CA GLU A 244 1.22 -33.59 47.89
C GLU A 244 2.49 -33.21 47.11
N VAL A 245 2.59 -31.93 46.73
CA VAL A 245 3.74 -31.37 46.01
C VAL A 245 3.98 -29.92 46.47
N GLU A 246 5.24 -29.49 46.48
CA GLU A 246 5.56 -28.06 46.62
C GLU A 246 5.40 -27.36 45.27
N PHE A 247 4.66 -26.26 45.27
CA PHE A 247 4.36 -25.48 44.09
C PHE A 247 4.75 -24.02 44.31
N LYS A 248 5.55 -23.47 43.40
CA LYS A 248 6.05 -22.10 43.53
C LYS A 248 5.04 -21.11 43.00
N VAL A 249 4.48 -20.28 43.89
CA VAL A 249 3.56 -19.21 43.48
C VAL A 249 4.32 -17.90 43.40
N CYS A 250 4.75 -17.54 42.19
CA CYS A 250 5.56 -16.35 41.92
C CYS A 250 4.94 -15.06 42.46
N THR A 251 3.62 -14.91 42.37
CA THR A 251 2.89 -13.74 42.89
C THR A 251 2.92 -13.64 44.42
N LEU A 252 3.07 -14.78 45.12
CA LEU A 252 3.23 -14.84 46.58
C LEU A 252 4.70 -14.85 47.02
N GLY A 253 5.64 -15.02 46.09
CA GLY A 253 7.08 -15.09 46.36
C GLY A 253 7.50 -16.28 47.24
N LYS A 254 6.68 -17.33 47.34
CA LYS A 254 6.93 -18.49 48.21
C LYS A 254 6.38 -19.77 47.60
N ASP A 255 6.92 -20.89 48.07
CA ASP A 255 6.44 -22.22 47.74
C ASP A 255 5.27 -22.59 48.67
N VAL A 256 4.26 -23.24 48.12
CA VAL A 256 3.07 -23.69 48.84
C VAL A 256 2.84 -25.18 48.61
N THR A 257 2.38 -25.89 49.64
CA THR A 257 2.09 -27.32 49.53
C THR A 257 0.70 -27.53 48.94
N ILE A 258 0.62 -28.09 47.74
CA ILE A 258 -0.62 -28.47 47.07
C ILE A 258 -0.89 -29.94 47.34
N LYS A 259 -2.10 -30.25 47.83
CA LYS A 259 -2.53 -31.63 48.12
C LYS A 259 -3.43 -32.17 47.03
N LYS A 260 -3.53 -33.50 46.93
CA LYS A 260 -4.33 -34.20 45.90
C LYS A 260 -5.80 -33.78 45.84
N ASN A 261 -6.41 -33.37 46.95
CA ASN A 261 -7.79 -32.90 46.99
C ASN A 261 -7.96 -31.42 46.55
N MET A 262 -6.85 -30.69 46.38
CA MET A 262 -6.86 -29.26 46.05
C MET A 262 -6.88 -28.98 44.54
N VAL A 263 -6.42 -29.93 43.71
CA VAL A 263 -6.39 -29.78 42.26
C VAL A 263 -6.58 -31.14 41.58
N SER A 264 -7.39 -31.17 40.52
CA SER A 264 -7.54 -32.33 39.64
C SER A 264 -6.90 -32.02 38.30
N ILE A 265 -6.04 -32.91 37.80
CA ILE A 265 -5.34 -32.75 36.52
C ILE A 265 -5.68 -33.97 35.66
N ASN A 266 -6.52 -33.78 34.66
CA ASN A 266 -7.01 -34.85 33.78
C ASN A 266 -6.70 -34.53 32.31
N ILE A 267 -6.51 -35.57 31.50
CA ILE A 267 -6.49 -35.42 30.04
C ILE A 267 -7.92 -35.70 29.58
N GLU A 268 -8.58 -34.69 29.04
CA GLU A 268 -9.94 -34.81 28.52
C GLU A 268 -9.92 -34.76 27.00
N LYS A 269 -10.64 -35.69 26.36
CA LYS A 269 -10.88 -35.64 24.91
C LYS A 269 -11.99 -34.64 24.63
N LYS A 270 -11.63 -33.53 23.99
CA LYS A 270 -12.58 -32.49 23.59
C LYS A 270 -12.70 -32.46 22.08
N LYS A 271 -13.95 -32.42 21.59
CA LYS A 271 -14.22 -32.12 20.19
C LYS A 271 -14.09 -30.63 19.96
N GLU A 272 -13.10 -30.25 19.17
CA GLU A 272 -12.94 -28.88 18.69
C GLU A 272 -13.56 -28.75 17.30
N HIS A 273 -14.48 -27.80 17.15
CA HIS A 273 -15.17 -27.52 15.90
C HIS A 273 -14.50 -26.39 15.10
N GLN A 274 -13.57 -25.67 15.72
CA GLN A 274 -12.90 -24.52 15.11
C GLN A 274 -11.51 -24.30 15.72
N ARG A 275 -10.55 -23.88 14.89
CA ARG A 275 -9.26 -23.32 15.30
C ARG A 275 -9.45 -21.83 15.59
N LYS A 276 -8.87 -21.34 16.68
CA LYS A 276 -8.76 -19.90 16.96
C LYS A 276 -7.31 -19.49 16.87
N PHE A 277 -7.04 -18.36 16.23
CA PHE A 277 -5.67 -17.86 16.08
C PHE A 277 -5.68 -16.33 15.92
N THR A 278 -4.55 -15.70 16.20
CA THR A 278 -4.34 -14.30 15.85
C THR A 278 -3.84 -14.24 14.39
N PRO A 279 -4.55 -13.54 13.49
CA PRO A 279 -4.13 -13.41 12.10
C PRO A 279 -2.73 -12.80 11.97
N SER A 280 -2.02 -13.23 10.93
CA SER A 280 -0.83 -12.51 10.46
C SER A 280 -1.26 -11.31 9.62
N VAL A 281 -0.41 -10.29 9.54
CA VAL A 281 -0.70 -9.06 8.79
C VAL A 281 0.42 -8.75 7.79
N ILE A 282 0.05 -8.57 6.53
CA ILE A 282 0.92 -7.95 5.52
C ILE A 282 0.50 -6.49 5.35
N GLU A 283 1.45 -5.58 5.53
CA GLU A 283 1.24 -4.14 5.51
C GLU A 283 2.04 -3.46 4.37
N PRO A 284 1.37 -3.10 3.27
CA PRO A 284 1.85 -2.05 2.36
C PRO A 284 1.52 -0.65 2.89
N SER A 285 2.56 0.14 3.21
CA SER A 285 2.45 1.53 3.69
C SER A 285 3.06 2.50 2.67
N PHE A 286 2.21 3.35 2.09
CA PHE A 286 2.56 4.26 0.98
C PHE A 286 2.78 5.70 1.47
N GLY A 287 4.00 6.21 1.31
CA GLY A 287 4.35 7.61 1.53
C GLY A 287 3.97 8.50 0.36
N ILE A 288 2.71 8.95 0.29
CA ILE A 288 2.16 9.66 -0.88
C ILE A 288 3.00 10.89 -1.27
N GLY A 289 3.46 11.68 -0.28
CA GLY A 289 4.30 12.85 -0.55
C GLY A 289 5.64 12.52 -1.20
N ARG A 290 6.27 11.39 -0.81
CA ARG A 290 7.53 10.91 -1.40
C ARG A 290 7.30 10.41 -2.82
N ILE A 291 6.25 9.63 -3.05
CA ILE A 291 5.87 9.14 -4.37
C ILE A 291 5.65 10.31 -5.35
N ILE A 292 4.91 11.34 -4.93
CA ILE A 292 4.68 12.55 -5.75
C ILE A 292 5.98 13.28 -6.04
N TYR A 293 6.86 13.44 -5.05
CA TYR A 293 8.15 14.09 -5.24
C TYR A 293 9.03 13.36 -6.27
N CYS A 294 9.17 12.04 -6.12
CA CYS A 294 9.94 11.23 -7.05
C CYS A 294 9.31 11.23 -8.45
N LEU A 295 7.96 11.21 -8.54
CA LEU A 295 7.26 11.35 -9.81
C LEU A 295 7.61 12.67 -10.51
N PHE A 296 7.61 13.80 -9.78
CA PHE A 296 8.02 15.10 -10.35
C PHE A 296 9.41 15.04 -10.95
N GLU A 297 10.38 14.48 -10.23
CA GLU A 297 11.74 14.37 -10.78
C GLU A 297 11.83 13.43 -11.99
N HIS A 298 11.03 12.36 -12.03
CA HIS A 298 11.06 11.39 -13.13
C HIS A 298 10.35 11.91 -14.38
N CYS A 299 9.38 12.80 -14.23
CA CYS A 299 8.63 13.35 -15.35
C CYS A 299 9.07 14.75 -15.75
N PHE A 300 9.92 15.44 -14.99
CA PHE A 300 10.44 16.75 -15.38
C PHE A 300 11.51 16.64 -16.46
N TYR A 301 11.37 17.41 -17.54
CA TYR A 301 12.41 17.58 -18.55
C TYR A 301 12.34 18.96 -19.21
N GLN A 302 13.44 19.37 -19.85
CA GLN A 302 13.52 20.59 -20.64
C GLN A 302 13.58 20.24 -22.12
N ARG A 303 12.77 20.92 -22.93
CA ARG A 303 12.84 20.80 -24.39
C ARG A 303 13.94 21.69 -24.94
N PRO A 304 14.56 21.30 -26.07
CA PRO A 304 15.40 22.23 -26.82
C PRO A 304 14.56 23.44 -27.25
N GLY A 305 14.96 24.62 -26.81
CA GLY A 305 14.43 25.91 -27.28
C GLY A 305 15.07 26.33 -28.60
N LYS A 306 14.49 27.35 -29.26
CA LYS A 306 15.11 27.96 -30.45
C LYS A 306 16.25 28.92 -30.07
N ALA A 307 16.21 29.48 -28.87
CA ALA A 307 17.25 30.30 -28.26
C ALA A 307 17.90 29.57 -27.07
N GLU A 308 19.19 29.83 -26.79
CA GLU A 308 19.93 29.19 -25.68
C GLU A 308 19.31 29.46 -24.30
N ASP A 309 18.59 30.57 -24.16
CA ASP A 309 17.97 31.07 -22.94
C ASP A 309 16.46 30.75 -22.83
N GLU A 310 15.89 30.03 -23.81
CA GLU A 310 14.49 29.61 -23.79
C GLU A 310 14.31 28.31 -22.97
N GLN A 311 13.80 28.44 -21.74
CA GLN A 311 13.48 27.29 -20.87
C GLN A 311 12.06 26.78 -21.14
N LEU A 312 11.96 25.71 -21.93
CA LEU A 312 10.71 25.00 -22.19
C LEU A 312 10.58 23.80 -21.24
N ASN A 313 10.22 24.10 -19.99
CA ASN A 313 10.01 23.11 -18.94
C ASN A 313 8.73 22.30 -19.21
N VAL A 314 8.78 20.99 -18.96
CA VAL A 314 7.64 20.09 -19.13
C VAL A 314 7.59 19.08 -18.00
N PHE A 315 6.39 18.87 -17.46
CA PHE A 315 6.10 17.68 -16.66
C PHE A 315 5.39 16.62 -17.49
N GLY A 316 6.11 15.54 -17.77
CA GLY A 316 5.70 14.35 -18.50
C GLY A 316 4.70 13.45 -17.76
N PHE A 317 3.73 13.98 -17.01
CA PHE A 317 2.76 13.16 -16.28
C PHE A 317 2.02 12.20 -17.22
N THR A 318 1.79 10.96 -16.78
CA THR A 318 0.87 10.08 -17.50
C THR A 318 -0.53 10.69 -17.52
N PRO A 319 -1.33 10.48 -18.58
CA PRO A 319 -2.68 11.05 -18.65
C PRO A 319 -3.56 10.67 -17.46
N LEU A 320 -3.32 9.51 -16.84
CA LEU A 320 -4.02 9.03 -15.65
C LEU A 320 -3.86 9.96 -14.44
N VAL A 321 -2.64 10.47 -14.21
CA VAL A 321 -2.31 11.24 -12.99
C VAL A 321 -2.21 12.75 -13.22
N ALA A 322 -2.14 13.21 -14.47
CA ALA A 322 -2.08 14.63 -14.79
C ALA A 322 -3.25 15.41 -14.12
N PRO A 323 -3.00 16.50 -13.37
CA PRO A 323 -4.05 17.20 -12.61
C PRO A 323 -5.16 17.78 -13.50
N ILE A 324 -4.75 18.29 -14.65
CA ILE A 324 -5.61 18.80 -15.72
C ILE A 324 -5.38 17.89 -16.92
N LYS A 325 -6.46 17.38 -17.50
CA LYS A 325 -6.40 16.41 -18.61
C LYS A 325 -6.33 17.09 -19.97
N CYS A 326 -6.95 18.27 -20.07
CA CYS A 326 -6.99 18.99 -21.33
C CYS A 326 -7.06 20.51 -21.13
N THR A 327 -6.42 21.26 -22.02
CA THR A 327 -6.63 22.71 -22.15
C THR A 327 -7.34 23.01 -23.47
N VAL A 328 -8.34 23.90 -23.46
CA VAL A 328 -9.05 24.36 -24.65
C VAL A 328 -8.63 25.80 -25.00
N PHE A 329 -8.13 25.99 -26.21
CA PHE A 329 -7.63 27.26 -26.73
C PHE A 329 -8.47 27.75 -27.92
N PRO A 330 -9.27 28.82 -27.80
CA PRO A 330 -9.68 29.59 -28.97
C PRO A 330 -8.43 30.16 -29.65
N LEU A 331 -8.17 29.82 -30.91
CA LEU A 331 -6.93 30.24 -31.60
C LEU A 331 -6.82 31.76 -31.60
N VAL A 332 -7.90 32.44 -31.99
CA VAL A 332 -8.07 33.89 -31.98
C VAL A 332 -9.32 34.28 -31.19
N LYS A 333 -9.35 35.52 -30.68
CA LYS A 333 -10.47 36.09 -29.94
C LYS A 333 -11.61 36.49 -30.88
N LEU A 334 -12.29 35.48 -31.43
CA LEU A 334 -13.50 35.63 -32.23
C LEU A 334 -14.65 34.95 -31.51
N GLU A 335 -15.80 35.62 -31.42
CA GLU A 335 -17.00 35.12 -30.73
C GLU A 335 -17.39 33.71 -31.18
N LYS A 336 -17.29 33.42 -32.48
CA LYS A 336 -17.56 32.09 -33.05
C LYS A 336 -16.71 30.97 -32.44
N PHE A 337 -15.44 31.24 -32.11
CA PHE A 337 -14.54 30.24 -31.52
C PHE A 337 -14.73 30.14 -30.00
N GLU A 338 -15.10 31.23 -29.34
CA GLU A 338 -15.49 31.18 -27.92
C GLU A 338 -16.74 30.32 -27.70
N VAL A 339 -17.74 30.43 -28.59
CA VAL A 339 -18.95 29.60 -28.53
C VAL A 339 -18.59 28.11 -28.65
N VAL A 340 -17.70 27.76 -29.58
CA VAL A 340 -17.24 26.38 -29.78
C VAL A 340 -16.42 25.89 -28.59
N ALA A 341 -15.49 26.70 -28.08
CA ALA A 341 -14.72 26.34 -26.88
C ALA A 341 -15.62 26.10 -25.66
N LYS A 342 -16.66 26.93 -25.46
CA LYS A 342 -17.67 26.70 -24.41
C LYS A 342 -18.50 25.44 -24.64
N LYS A 343 -18.81 25.09 -25.90
CA LYS A 343 -19.48 23.82 -26.25
C LYS A 343 -18.60 22.63 -25.87
N ILE A 344 -17.33 22.65 -26.26
CA ILE A 344 -16.34 21.61 -25.94
C ILE A 344 -16.17 21.48 -24.41
N SER A 345 -16.02 22.59 -23.71
CA SER A 345 -15.91 22.61 -22.24
C SER A 345 -17.10 21.92 -21.57
N LYS A 346 -18.34 22.20 -22.00
CA LYS A 346 -19.54 21.50 -21.49
C LYS A 346 -19.49 20.00 -21.76
N ALA A 347 -19.04 19.58 -22.94
CA ALA A 347 -18.90 18.17 -23.29
C ALA A 347 -17.84 17.47 -22.42
N LEU A 348 -16.69 18.13 -22.19
CA LEU A 348 -15.63 17.63 -21.31
C LEU A 348 -16.12 17.51 -19.86
N THR A 349 -16.83 18.52 -19.33
CA THR A 349 -17.46 18.44 -18.00
C THR A 349 -18.45 17.28 -17.92
N ALA A 350 -19.32 17.12 -18.92
CA ALA A 350 -20.29 16.01 -18.95
C ALA A 350 -19.62 14.63 -19.00
N ALA A 351 -18.42 14.55 -19.60
CA ALA A 351 -17.60 13.35 -19.65
C ALA A 351 -16.77 13.10 -18.38
N GLY A 352 -16.77 14.02 -17.40
CA GLY A 352 -15.98 13.93 -16.17
C GLY A 352 -14.50 14.29 -16.33
N ILE A 353 -14.15 15.07 -17.36
CA ILE A 353 -12.77 15.40 -17.72
C ILE A 353 -12.38 16.76 -17.12
N SER A 354 -11.34 16.75 -16.27
CA SER A 354 -10.72 17.98 -15.74
C SER A 354 -10.05 18.77 -16.87
N HIS A 355 -10.46 20.02 -17.06
CA HIS A 355 -9.96 20.86 -18.13
C HIS A 355 -9.98 22.34 -17.78
N ILE A 356 -9.25 23.15 -18.55
CA ILE A 356 -9.26 24.62 -18.46
C ILE A 356 -9.52 25.23 -19.84
N ILE A 357 -10.06 26.45 -19.88
CA ILE A 357 -10.13 27.26 -21.10
C ILE A 357 -9.13 28.40 -20.94
N ASP A 358 -8.19 28.54 -21.87
CA ASP A 358 -7.24 29.64 -21.89
C ASP A 358 -7.50 30.57 -23.10
N MET A 359 -8.06 31.73 -22.77
CA MET A 359 -8.38 32.82 -23.70
C MET A 359 -7.41 34.00 -23.55
N THR A 360 -6.23 33.78 -22.97
CA THR A 360 -5.20 34.83 -22.88
C THR A 360 -4.79 35.29 -24.27
N GLY A 361 -4.46 36.58 -24.41
CA GLY A 361 -4.04 37.16 -25.70
C GLY A 361 -2.62 36.77 -26.14
N ASN A 362 -2.06 35.69 -25.60
CA ASN A 362 -0.73 35.21 -25.93
C ASN A 362 -0.76 34.37 -27.21
N THR A 363 0.39 34.28 -27.90
CA THR A 363 0.56 33.37 -29.03
C THR A 363 0.24 31.93 -28.63
N ILE A 364 -0.20 31.12 -29.58
CA ILE A 364 -0.56 29.72 -29.30
C ILE A 364 0.64 28.93 -28.77
N GLY A 365 1.85 29.18 -29.29
CA GLY A 365 3.09 28.58 -28.79
C GLY A 365 3.35 28.87 -27.31
N LYS A 366 3.15 30.12 -26.86
CA LYS A 366 3.29 30.49 -25.44
C LYS A 366 2.23 29.82 -24.56
N ARG A 367 1.01 29.65 -25.08
CA ARG A 367 -0.07 28.94 -24.39
C ARG A 367 0.20 27.44 -24.27
N TYR A 368 0.72 26.81 -25.32
CA TYR A 368 1.21 25.43 -25.28
C TYR A 368 2.36 25.28 -24.27
N ALA A 369 3.37 26.15 -24.30
CA ALA A 369 4.50 26.08 -23.36
C ALA A 369 4.05 26.11 -21.90
N ARG A 370 3.15 27.03 -21.53
CA ARG A 370 2.57 27.10 -20.17
C ARG A 370 1.78 25.85 -19.79
N THR A 371 1.08 25.26 -20.75
CA THR A 371 0.26 24.07 -20.53
C THR A 371 1.12 22.82 -20.40
N ASP A 372 2.18 22.72 -21.20
CA ASP A 372 3.20 21.67 -21.12
C ASP A 372 3.97 21.76 -19.77
N GLU A 373 4.28 22.97 -19.30
CA GLU A 373 4.91 23.22 -18.00
C GLU A 373 4.04 22.78 -16.81
N LEU A 374 2.71 22.80 -16.94
CA LEU A 374 1.77 22.26 -15.95
C LEU A 374 1.54 20.75 -16.12
N GLY A 375 2.14 20.14 -17.16
CA GLY A 375 2.04 18.73 -17.46
C GLY A 375 0.68 18.26 -17.96
N VAL A 376 -0.10 19.16 -18.56
CA VAL A 376 -1.38 18.80 -19.19
C VAL A 376 -1.10 17.95 -20.43
N PRO A 377 -1.68 16.74 -20.55
CA PRO A 377 -1.29 15.80 -21.60
C PRO A 377 -1.85 16.18 -22.97
N LEU A 378 -3.02 16.83 -23.03
CA LEU A 378 -3.69 17.17 -24.29
C LEU A 378 -4.06 18.65 -24.37
N ALA A 379 -3.97 19.23 -25.55
CA ALA A 379 -4.46 20.57 -25.82
C ALA A 379 -5.38 20.59 -27.04
N ILE A 380 -6.56 21.17 -26.90
CA ILE A 380 -7.52 21.38 -27.98
C ILE A 380 -7.37 22.80 -28.50
N THR A 381 -7.15 22.98 -29.80
CA THR A 381 -7.13 24.30 -30.42
C THR A 381 -8.33 24.48 -31.35
N VAL A 382 -9.08 25.56 -31.11
CA VAL A 382 -10.30 25.92 -31.82
C VAL A 382 -9.98 27.00 -32.84
N ASP A 383 -9.74 26.55 -34.07
CA ASP A 383 -9.44 27.34 -35.27
C ASP A 383 -10.58 27.30 -36.31
N ASN A 384 -11.53 26.37 -36.14
CA ASN A 384 -12.73 26.20 -36.96
C ASN A 384 -13.97 25.94 -36.06
N THR A 385 -15.16 26.05 -36.64
CA THR A 385 -16.45 25.86 -35.98
C THR A 385 -16.99 24.43 -36.01
N THR A 386 -16.52 23.60 -36.95
CA THR A 386 -16.96 22.20 -37.10
C THR A 386 -15.95 21.21 -36.54
N SER A 387 -14.66 21.49 -36.74
CA SER A 387 -13.53 20.66 -36.31
C SER A 387 -12.53 21.44 -35.47
N VAL A 388 -11.72 20.75 -34.70
CA VAL A 388 -10.63 21.30 -33.85
C VAL A 388 -9.38 20.45 -34.00
N THR A 389 -8.22 20.98 -33.60
CA THR A 389 -7.05 20.12 -33.40
C THR A 389 -6.93 19.65 -31.97
N VAL A 390 -6.38 18.44 -31.81
CA VAL A 390 -5.93 17.90 -30.51
C VAL A 390 -4.44 17.67 -30.63
N ARG A 391 -3.68 18.30 -29.74
CA ARG A 391 -2.22 18.20 -29.62
C ARG A 391 -1.86 17.33 -28.43
N ASP A 392 -0.94 16.39 -28.64
CA ASP A 392 -0.27 15.68 -27.55
C ASP A 392 0.88 16.51 -26.99
N ARG A 393 1.01 16.50 -25.66
CA ARG A 393 2.06 17.22 -24.96
C ARG A 393 3.42 16.78 -25.47
N ASP A 394 3.75 15.48 -25.34
CA ASP A 394 5.10 14.95 -25.43
C ASP A 394 5.66 14.97 -26.85
N SER A 395 4.91 14.43 -27.81
CA SER A 395 5.28 14.41 -29.22
C SER A 395 5.14 15.78 -29.90
N LYS A 396 4.24 16.63 -29.39
CA LYS A 396 3.72 17.84 -30.06
C LYS A 396 2.91 17.56 -31.32
N ASP A 397 2.69 16.30 -31.66
CA ASP A 397 1.89 15.91 -32.82
C ASP A 397 0.43 16.36 -32.63
N GLN A 398 -0.22 16.65 -33.74
CA GLN A 398 -1.60 17.11 -33.76
C GLN A 398 -2.45 16.25 -34.68
N ILE A 399 -3.69 16.04 -34.29
CA ILE A 399 -4.72 15.44 -35.13
C ILE A 399 -5.90 16.40 -35.27
N ARG A 400 -6.68 16.25 -36.35
CA ARG A 400 -7.93 16.98 -36.55
C ARG A 400 -9.12 16.09 -36.17
N VAL A 401 -10.02 16.63 -35.34
CA VAL A 401 -11.20 15.92 -34.79
C VAL A 401 -12.43 16.80 -34.92
N GLU A 402 -13.59 16.20 -35.20
CA GLU A 402 -14.87 16.93 -35.18
C GLU A 402 -15.21 17.38 -33.75
N VAL A 403 -15.82 18.56 -33.61
CA VAL A 403 -16.15 19.16 -32.31
C VAL A 403 -16.99 18.24 -31.43
N ASP A 404 -17.86 17.43 -32.04
CA ASP A 404 -18.76 16.53 -31.32
C ASP A 404 -18.06 15.23 -30.85
N GLU A 405 -16.89 14.89 -31.41
CA GLU A 405 -16.13 13.69 -31.07
C GLU A 405 -14.98 13.95 -30.09
N VAL A 406 -14.51 15.20 -30.01
CA VAL A 406 -13.28 15.57 -29.28
C VAL A 406 -13.30 15.14 -27.81
N ALA A 407 -14.45 15.21 -27.14
CA ALA A 407 -14.56 14.78 -25.74
C ALA A 407 -14.36 13.26 -25.57
N SER A 408 -14.80 12.45 -26.55
CA SER A 408 -14.55 11.00 -26.53
C SER A 408 -13.08 10.70 -26.70
N VAL A 409 -12.41 11.36 -27.64
CA VAL A 409 -10.97 11.20 -27.88
C VAL A 409 -10.16 11.51 -26.63
N VAL A 410 -10.42 12.66 -26.00
CA VAL A 410 -9.75 13.03 -24.73
C VAL A 410 -10.02 12.00 -23.64
N LYS A 411 -11.25 11.48 -23.54
CA LYS A 411 -11.60 10.46 -22.55
C LYS A 411 -10.83 9.16 -22.77
N GLU A 412 -10.77 8.67 -24.00
CA GLU A 412 -10.11 7.42 -24.35
C GLU A 412 -8.62 7.43 -23.96
N VAL A 413 -7.92 8.54 -24.25
CA VAL A 413 -6.51 8.72 -23.87
C VAL A 413 -6.36 8.85 -22.36
N THR A 414 -7.16 9.72 -21.73
CA THR A 414 -6.98 10.07 -20.31
C THR A 414 -7.46 8.99 -19.35
N ALA A 415 -8.34 8.09 -19.80
CA ALA A 415 -8.74 6.87 -19.09
C ALA A 415 -7.83 5.67 -19.39
N GLY A 416 -6.82 5.82 -20.26
CA GLY A 416 -5.90 4.75 -20.64
C GLY A 416 -6.52 3.65 -21.51
N GLN A 417 -7.62 3.95 -22.21
CA GLN A 417 -8.28 3.02 -23.13
C GLN A 417 -7.61 2.99 -24.51
N SER A 418 -6.87 4.05 -24.85
CA SER A 418 -6.07 4.15 -26.07
C SER A 418 -4.80 4.93 -25.79
N THR A 419 -3.71 4.53 -26.46
CA THR A 419 -2.48 5.31 -26.50
C THR A 419 -2.61 6.47 -27.49
N TRP A 420 -1.72 7.46 -27.41
CA TRP A 420 -1.66 8.51 -28.42
C TRP A 420 -1.39 7.95 -29.83
N GLY A 421 -0.58 6.90 -29.95
CA GLY A 421 -0.34 6.21 -31.23
C GLY A 421 -1.63 5.64 -31.84
N ASP A 422 -2.50 5.04 -31.02
CA ASP A 422 -3.79 4.52 -31.47
C ASP A 422 -4.74 5.63 -31.95
N ILE A 423 -4.65 6.80 -31.32
CA ILE A 423 -5.40 8.01 -31.72
C ILE A 423 -4.89 8.53 -33.06
N MET A 424 -3.58 8.71 -33.22
CA MET A 424 -2.99 9.18 -34.49
C MET A 424 -3.29 8.25 -35.67
N TRP A 425 -3.46 6.95 -35.44
CA TRP A 425 -3.86 6.01 -36.49
C TRP A 425 -5.30 6.22 -36.98
N ARG A 426 -6.21 6.66 -36.10
CA ARG A 426 -7.65 6.80 -36.40
C ARG A 426 -8.03 8.15 -37.00
N TYR A 427 -7.29 9.20 -36.66
CA TYR A 427 -7.63 10.57 -37.03
C TYR A 427 -6.59 11.17 -37.97
N PRO A 428 -7.00 12.08 -38.87
CA PRO A 428 -6.07 12.72 -39.79
C PRO A 428 -5.04 13.56 -39.02
N ALA A 429 -3.77 13.29 -39.28
CA ALA A 429 -2.67 14.12 -38.79
C ALA A 429 -2.82 15.55 -39.30
N HIS A 430 -2.55 16.51 -38.42
CA HIS A 430 -2.53 17.91 -38.75
C HIS A 430 -1.09 18.42 -38.77
N THR A 431 -0.57 18.66 -39.97
CA THR A 431 0.65 19.44 -40.16
C THR A 431 0.26 20.91 -40.19
N ALA A 432 0.71 21.67 -39.18
CA ALA A 432 0.64 23.13 -39.23
C ALA A 432 1.33 23.61 -40.52
N SER A 433 0.69 24.48 -41.29
CA SER A 433 1.40 25.19 -42.36
C SER A 433 2.40 26.16 -41.72
N ALA A 434 3.56 26.39 -42.35
CA ALA A 434 4.62 27.25 -41.83
C ALA A 434 4.14 28.65 -41.38
N ALA A 435 2.98 29.11 -41.84
CA ALA A 435 2.34 30.36 -41.42
C ALA A 435 1.86 30.38 -39.96
N GLU A 436 1.59 29.23 -39.32
CA GLU A 436 1.17 29.16 -37.90
C GLU A 436 2.38 29.19 -36.93
N ASP A 437 3.57 28.85 -37.43
CA ASP A 437 4.84 29.00 -36.72
C ASP A 437 5.51 30.37 -36.97
N GLU A 438 5.12 31.10 -38.03
CA GLU A 438 5.67 32.40 -38.42
C GLU A 438 5.00 33.62 -37.76
N GLU A 439 3.80 33.49 -37.15
CA GLU A 439 3.26 34.54 -36.25
C GLU A 439 3.95 34.56 -34.87
N ALA A 440 5.10 33.89 -34.76
CA ALA A 440 5.98 33.87 -33.61
C ALA A 440 7.13 34.88 -33.73
N GLU A 441 6.86 36.15 -34.03
CA GLU A 441 7.74 37.29 -33.74
C GLU A 441 6.88 38.55 -33.48
N PRO A 442 7.35 39.51 -32.65
CA PRO A 442 6.52 40.56 -32.06
C PRO A 442 5.88 41.55 -33.04
#